data_AF-A0A191V9H2-F1
#
_entry.id   AF-A0A191V9H2-F1
#
_cell.length_a   1.000
_cell.length_b   1.000
_cell.length_c   1.000
_cell.angle_alpha   90.00
_cell.angle_beta   90.00
_cell.angle_gamma   90.00
#
_symmetry.space_group_name_H-M   'P 1'
#
loop_
_entity.id
_entity.type
_entity.pdbx_description
1 polymer ?
#
loop_
_entity_poly.entity_id
_entity_poly.type
_entity_poly.pdbx_seq_one_letter_code
_entity_poly.pdbx_strand_id
1 'polypeptide(L)'
;MAPEPTGHLQAMAENVHLVLGQQDQERLDKLAEVRKDEEVWVHQRKYEQSRRRYLGEDVLKDTGSAVVWWLARNDEHVERTVSDLALLAQLTSAANDTEVPERLKDLISQQAGEPPMPDFPGTEPPAAPQPRGTATTHLSDFLDSIGFTHGDVRRPMLAAQIAGLIKEQNRHETAEDIQHHFDPPASIAPDDHDASAPGSPLA
;
A
#
# COMPACT_ATOMS: atom_id res chain seq x y z
N MET A 1 12.20 15.24 62.47
CA MET A 1 11.14 16.27 62.59
C MET A 1 11.01 16.64 64.05
N ALA A 2 11.28 17.89 64.41
CA ALA A 2 10.95 18.41 65.74
C ALA A 2 9.43 18.73 65.76
N PRO A 3 8.69 18.41 66.84
CA PRO A 3 7.26 18.68 66.91
C PRO A 3 6.99 20.18 67.01
N GLU A 4 6.07 20.68 66.18
CA GLU A 4 5.61 22.07 66.22
C GLU A 4 4.70 22.30 67.45
N PRO A 5 4.92 23.39 68.22
CA PRO A 5 4.25 23.63 69.50
C PRO A 5 2.76 23.99 69.39
N THR A 6 2.22 24.17 68.18
CA THR A 6 0.80 24.47 67.91
C THR A 6 -0.11 23.24 67.91
N GLY A 7 0.43 22.03 68.10
CA GLY A 7 -0.38 20.79 68.13
C GLY A 7 -0.85 20.31 66.75
N HIS A 8 -0.28 20.86 65.67
CA HIS A 8 -0.56 20.45 64.30
C HIS A 8 0.66 19.77 63.68
N LEU A 9 0.45 18.60 63.07
CA LEU A 9 1.49 17.82 62.39
C LEU A 9 1.31 17.97 60.88
N GLN A 10 2.29 18.58 60.21
CA GLN A 10 2.34 18.60 58.74
C GLN A 10 3.18 17.41 58.27
N ALA A 11 2.55 16.49 57.56
CA ALA A 11 3.23 15.36 56.92
C ALA A 11 3.08 15.48 55.41
N MET A 12 4.18 15.28 54.69
CA MET A 12 4.22 15.19 53.23
C MET A 12 4.78 13.82 52.85
N ALA A 13 4.17 13.19 51.85
CA ALA A 13 4.70 12.00 51.23
C ALA A 13 5.29 12.41 49.87
N GLU A 14 6.57 12.13 49.66
CA GLU A 14 7.27 12.48 48.43
C GLU A 14 7.05 11.43 47.33
N ASN A 15 6.94 10.15 47.70
CA ASN A 15 6.86 9.03 46.76
C ASN A 15 5.65 8.14 47.08
N VAL A 16 4.49 8.52 46.53
CA VAL A 16 3.27 7.71 46.60
C VAL A 16 3.18 6.84 45.36
N HIS A 17 3.28 5.52 45.54
CA HIS A 17 3.11 4.55 44.47
C HIS A 17 1.74 3.89 44.57
N LEU A 18 0.97 3.93 43.47
CA LEU A 18 -0.27 3.19 43.34
C LEU A 18 0.04 1.87 42.64
N VAL A 19 -0.27 0.75 43.29
CA VAL A 19 -0.16 -0.59 42.68
C VAL A 19 -1.56 -1.05 42.33
N LEU A 20 -1.80 -1.24 41.03
CA LEU A 20 -3.06 -1.76 40.52
C LEU A 20 -2.99 -3.29 40.45
N GLY A 21 -4.14 -3.95 40.65
CA GLY A 21 -4.26 -5.36 40.32
C GLY A 21 -4.07 -5.57 38.82
N GLN A 22 -3.49 -6.70 38.42
CA GLN A 22 -3.16 -7.00 37.03
C GLN A 22 -4.35 -6.80 36.08
N GLN A 23 -5.56 -7.22 36.49
CA GLN A 23 -6.78 -7.07 35.69
C GLN A 23 -7.15 -5.60 35.42
N ASP A 24 -6.91 -4.72 36.39
CA ASP A 24 -7.21 -3.30 36.25
C ASP A 24 -6.14 -2.59 35.41
N GLN A 25 -4.87 -2.99 35.55
CA GLN A 25 -3.78 -2.52 34.69
C GLN A 25 -4.05 -2.87 33.22
N GLU A 26 -4.37 -4.14 32.93
CA GLU A 26 -4.69 -4.58 31.57
C GLU A 26 -5.91 -3.84 30.98
N ARG A 27 -6.91 -3.52 31.81
CA ARG A 27 -8.07 -2.74 31.38
C ARG A 27 -7.66 -1.29 31.04
N LEU A 28 -6.82 -0.67 31.85
CA LEU A 28 -6.34 0.69 31.59
C LEU A 28 -5.44 0.76 30.36
N ASP A 29 -4.59 -0.23 30.14
CA ASP A 29 -3.72 -0.30 28.96
C ASP A 29 -4.55 -0.40 27.68
N LYS A 30 -5.57 -1.27 27.67
CA LYS A 30 -6.53 -1.37 26.55
C LYS A 30 -7.28 -0.05 26.31
N LEU A 31 -7.70 0.63 27.38
CA LEU A 31 -8.36 1.94 27.24
C LEU A 31 -7.39 3.01 26.72
N ALA A 32 -6.12 2.96 27.09
CA ALA A 32 -5.11 3.88 26.59
C ALA A 32 -4.82 3.64 25.10
N GLU A 33 -4.77 2.38 24.67
CA GLU A 33 -4.64 2.00 23.27
C GLU A 33 -5.81 2.52 22.43
N VAL A 34 -7.06 2.23 22.84
CA VAL A 34 -8.26 2.70 22.14
C VAL A 34 -8.29 4.22 22.01
N ARG A 35 -7.88 4.97 23.06
CA ARG A 35 -7.82 6.44 22.98
C ARG A 35 -6.78 6.92 21.97
N LYS A 36 -5.60 6.30 21.93
CA LYS A 36 -4.56 6.64 20.95
C LYS A 36 -5.05 6.36 19.54
N ASP A 37 -5.71 5.22 19.32
CA ASP A 37 -6.26 4.87 18.03
C ASP A 37 -7.38 5.82 17.60
N GLU A 38 -8.24 6.23 18.52
CA GLU A 38 -9.27 7.24 18.28
C GLU A 38 -8.65 8.59 17.88
N GLU A 39 -7.61 9.05 18.59
CA GLU A 39 -6.90 10.28 18.25
C GLU A 39 -6.28 10.22 16.85
N VAL A 40 -5.64 9.09 16.51
CA VAL A 40 -5.07 8.84 15.18
C VAL A 40 -6.19 8.87 14.12
N TRP A 41 -7.30 8.19 14.38
CA TRP A 41 -8.42 8.14 13.45
C TRP A 41 -9.07 9.51 13.25
N VAL A 42 -9.28 10.28 14.32
CA VAL A 42 -9.81 11.65 14.24
C VAL A 42 -8.87 12.55 13.44
N HIS A 43 -7.56 12.44 13.66
CA HIS A 43 -6.58 13.20 12.90
C HIS A 43 -6.60 12.83 11.41
N GLN A 44 -6.61 11.54 11.08
CA GLN A 44 -6.68 11.06 9.71
C GLN A 44 -7.96 11.52 9.01
N ARG A 45 -9.11 11.39 9.69
CA ARG A 45 -10.40 11.85 9.17
C ARG A 45 -10.40 13.35 8.92
N LYS A 46 -9.84 14.14 9.84
CA LYS A 46 -9.71 15.60 9.69
C LYS A 46 -8.77 15.97 8.55
N TYR A 47 -7.68 15.23 8.38
CA TYR A 47 -6.76 15.41 7.26
C TYR A 47 -7.48 15.15 5.93
N GLU A 48 -8.20 14.05 5.81
CA GLU A 48 -8.98 13.73 4.61
C GLU A 48 -10.08 14.75 4.34
N GLN A 49 -10.83 15.16 5.35
CA GLN A 49 -11.87 16.17 5.21
C GLN A 49 -11.26 17.52 4.78
N SER A 50 -10.14 17.91 5.36
CA SER A 50 -9.44 19.15 5.00
C SER A 50 -8.91 19.07 3.57
N ARG A 51 -8.38 17.92 3.14
CA ARG A 51 -7.94 17.68 1.76
C ARG A 51 -9.10 17.73 0.77
N ARG A 52 -10.24 17.11 1.08
CA ARG A 52 -11.44 17.17 0.24
C ARG A 52 -11.95 18.60 0.11
N ARG A 53 -11.98 19.34 1.21
CA ARG A 53 -12.37 20.75 1.21
C ARG A 53 -11.42 21.60 0.38
N TYR A 54 -10.11 21.46 0.56
CA TYR A 54 -9.11 22.16 -0.26
C TYR A 54 -9.27 21.83 -1.74
N LEU A 55 -9.40 20.55 -2.10
CA LEU A 55 -9.57 20.15 -3.49
C LEU A 55 -10.90 20.62 -4.07
N GLY A 56 -12.00 20.61 -3.31
CA GLY A 56 -13.31 21.04 -3.79
C GLY A 56 -13.47 22.55 -3.86
N GLU A 57 -13.15 23.25 -2.77
CA GLU A 57 -13.42 24.68 -2.61
C GLU A 57 -12.32 25.58 -3.17
N ASP A 58 -11.06 25.11 -3.22
CA ASP A 58 -9.94 25.92 -3.73
C ASP A 58 -9.48 25.46 -5.11
N VAL A 59 -9.33 24.15 -5.35
CA VAL A 59 -8.76 23.63 -6.62
C VAL A 59 -9.82 23.46 -7.69
N LEU A 60 -10.86 22.68 -7.43
CA LEU A 60 -11.86 22.27 -8.41
C LEU A 60 -13.08 23.18 -8.45
N LYS A 61 -13.04 24.33 -7.77
CA LYS A 61 -14.14 25.31 -7.74
C LYS A 61 -14.52 25.82 -9.12
N ASP A 62 -13.52 26.08 -9.95
CA ASP A 62 -13.66 26.47 -11.34
C ASP A 62 -12.48 25.97 -12.17
N THR A 63 -12.64 25.92 -13.49
CA THR A 63 -11.60 25.46 -14.41
C THR A 63 -10.31 26.29 -14.30
N GLY A 64 -10.41 27.59 -13.96
CA GLY A 64 -9.25 28.47 -13.83
C GLY A 64 -8.38 28.11 -12.62
N SER A 65 -9.00 27.84 -11.48
CA SER A 65 -8.35 27.45 -10.24
C SER A 65 -7.67 26.09 -10.39
N ALA A 66 -8.32 25.16 -11.12
CA ALA A 66 -7.74 23.86 -11.43
C ALA A 66 -6.51 23.98 -12.35
N VAL A 67 -6.54 24.89 -13.33
CA VAL A 67 -5.41 25.18 -14.23
C VAL A 67 -4.23 25.78 -13.46
N VAL A 68 -4.48 26.78 -12.60
CA VAL A 68 -3.42 27.39 -11.77
C VAL A 68 -2.80 26.35 -10.84
N TRP A 69 -3.63 25.51 -10.22
CA TRP A 69 -3.15 24.43 -9.37
C TRP A 69 -2.33 23.39 -10.16
N TRP A 70 -2.77 23.02 -11.36
CA TRP A 70 -2.05 22.10 -12.24
C TRP A 70 -0.68 22.65 -12.65
N LEU A 71 -0.60 23.94 -13.00
CA LEU A 71 0.66 24.61 -13.30
C LEU A 71 1.61 24.62 -12.09
N ALA A 72 1.10 24.99 -10.92
CA ALA A 72 1.90 25.00 -9.70
C ALA A 72 2.40 23.60 -9.30
N ARG A 73 1.68 22.54 -9.68
CA ARG A 73 2.05 21.15 -9.40
C ARG A 73 3.00 20.53 -10.41
N ASN A 74 3.02 21.06 -11.64
CA ASN A 74 3.81 20.52 -12.76
C ASN A 74 4.84 21.54 -13.27
N ASP A 75 5.55 22.23 -12.37
CA ASP A 75 6.67 23.12 -12.69
C ASP A 75 6.38 24.13 -13.83
N GLU A 76 5.17 24.69 -13.87
CA GLU A 76 4.76 25.71 -14.85
C GLU A 76 4.82 25.26 -16.33
N HIS A 77 4.69 23.96 -16.62
CA HIS A 77 4.63 23.46 -17.99
C HIS A 77 3.32 23.89 -18.69
N VAL A 78 3.35 25.07 -19.33
CA VAL A 78 2.18 25.70 -19.96
C VAL A 78 1.64 24.88 -21.12
N GLU A 79 2.50 24.35 -21.99
CA GLU A 79 2.06 23.57 -23.17
C GLU A 79 1.21 22.36 -22.77
N ARG A 80 1.69 21.59 -21.80
CA ARG A 80 0.98 20.45 -21.23
C ARG A 80 -0.33 20.87 -20.57
N THR A 81 -0.32 21.98 -19.84
CA THR A 81 -1.53 22.51 -19.20
C THR A 81 -2.60 22.89 -20.21
N VAL A 82 -2.21 23.45 -21.36
CA VAL A 82 -3.14 23.78 -22.44
C VAL A 82 -3.72 22.50 -23.07
N SER A 83 -2.90 21.46 -23.24
CA SER A 83 -3.38 20.14 -23.70
C SER A 83 -4.37 19.50 -22.73
N ASP A 84 -4.10 19.61 -21.42
CA ASP A 84 -4.93 19.04 -20.35
C ASP A 84 -6.14 19.92 -20.00
N LEU A 85 -6.29 21.10 -20.60
CA LEU A 85 -7.34 22.09 -20.30
C LEU A 85 -8.75 21.48 -20.38
N ALA A 86 -9.00 20.68 -21.41
CA ALA A 86 -10.28 20.02 -21.63
C ALA A 86 -10.58 18.95 -20.56
N LEU A 87 -9.56 18.21 -20.11
CA LEU A 87 -9.67 17.25 -19.01
C LEU A 87 -9.94 17.96 -17.68
N LEU A 88 -9.22 19.05 -17.41
CA LEU A 88 -9.45 19.87 -16.22
C LEU A 88 -10.86 20.47 -16.22
N ALA A 89 -11.34 20.94 -17.37
CA ALA A 89 -12.72 21.41 -17.51
C ALA A 89 -13.72 20.30 -17.17
N GLN A 90 -13.55 19.11 -17.73
CA GLN A 90 -14.42 17.96 -17.45
C GLN A 90 -14.39 17.55 -15.97
N LEU A 91 -13.20 17.51 -15.35
CA LEU A 91 -13.03 17.20 -13.93
C LEU A 91 -13.72 18.24 -13.04
N THR A 92 -13.57 19.53 -13.34
CA THR A 92 -14.25 20.60 -12.58
C THR A 92 -15.76 20.57 -12.75
N SER A 93 -16.25 20.30 -13.97
CA SER A 93 -17.67 20.13 -14.23
C SER A 93 -18.26 18.94 -13.48
N ALA A 94 -17.58 17.79 -13.50
CA ALA A 94 -17.99 16.61 -12.75
C ALA A 94 -17.92 16.80 -11.23
N ALA A 95 -16.93 17.54 -10.72
CA ALA A 95 -16.80 17.81 -9.29
C ALA A 95 -17.90 18.73 -8.73
N ASN A 96 -18.52 19.55 -9.59
CA ASN A 96 -19.54 20.53 -9.19
C ASN A 96 -20.95 20.18 -9.70
N ASP A 97 -21.15 19.00 -10.31
CA ASP A 97 -22.40 18.61 -10.96
C ASP A 97 -22.92 19.67 -11.98
N THR A 98 -22.00 20.27 -12.73
CA THR A 98 -22.30 21.31 -13.74
C THR A 98 -21.96 20.83 -15.14
N GLU A 99 -22.59 21.44 -16.14
CA GLU A 99 -22.21 21.21 -17.53
C GLU A 99 -20.84 21.84 -17.86
N VAL A 100 -20.15 21.23 -18.81
CA VAL A 100 -18.89 21.80 -19.34
C VAL A 100 -19.20 23.10 -20.09
N PRO A 101 -18.42 24.18 -19.92
CA PRO A 101 -18.59 25.40 -20.70
C PRO A 101 -18.56 25.14 -22.21
N GLU A 102 -19.53 25.68 -22.95
CA GLU A 102 -19.67 25.48 -24.41
C GLU A 102 -18.35 25.73 -25.18
N ARG A 103 -17.59 26.76 -24.79
CA ARG A 103 -16.30 27.13 -25.41
C ARG A 103 -15.23 26.03 -25.31
N LEU A 104 -15.36 25.13 -24.34
CA LEU A 104 -14.44 24.03 -24.08
C LEU A 104 -15.00 22.69 -24.58
N LYS A 105 -16.30 22.60 -24.89
CA LYS A 105 -16.92 21.40 -25.48
C LYS A 105 -16.33 21.07 -26.84
N ASP A 106 -15.96 22.09 -27.62
CA ASP A 106 -15.30 21.92 -28.91
C ASP A 106 -13.92 21.23 -28.77
N LEU A 107 -13.16 21.57 -27.73
CA LEU A 107 -11.86 20.97 -27.45
C LEU A 107 -12.00 19.50 -27.04
N ILE A 108 -13.01 19.19 -26.22
CA ILE A 108 -13.32 17.80 -25.83
C ILE A 108 -13.74 16.98 -27.05
N SER A 109 -14.55 17.56 -27.94
CA SER A 109 -15.02 16.90 -29.17
C SER A 109 -13.87 16.65 -30.15
N GLN A 110 -12.89 17.56 -30.22
CA GLN A 110 -11.66 17.38 -30.99
C GLN A 110 -10.79 16.25 -30.42
N GLN A 111 -10.64 16.18 -29.09
CA GLN A 111 -9.92 15.07 -28.43
C GLN A 111 -10.64 13.73 -28.53
N ALA A 112 -11.98 13.70 -28.58
CA ALA A 112 -12.75 12.48 -28.77
C ALA A 112 -12.71 11.94 -30.22
N GLY A 113 -12.37 12.80 -31.19
CA GLY A 113 -12.20 12.44 -32.59
C GLY A 113 -10.79 11.91 -32.93
N GLU A 114 -9.81 12.20 -32.09
CA GLU A 114 -8.49 11.58 -32.14
C GLU A 114 -8.57 10.21 -31.43
N PRO A 115 -8.23 9.08 -32.10
CA PRO A 115 -8.02 7.85 -31.37
C PRO A 115 -6.94 8.16 -30.31
N PRO A 116 -7.16 7.80 -29.03
CA PRO A 116 -6.22 8.13 -27.98
C PRO A 116 -4.87 7.51 -28.35
N MET A 117 -3.90 8.35 -28.72
CA MET A 117 -2.49 7.96 -28.69
C MET A 117 -2.18 7.70 -27.21
N PRO A 118 -1.83 6.46 -26.82
CA PRO A 118 -1.54 6.16 -25.44
C PRO A 118 -0.12 6.67 -25.12
N ASP A 119 -0.02 7.95 -24.75
CA ASP A 119 1.16 8.49 -24.06
C ASP A 119 1.04 8.35 -22.52
N PHE A 120 0.19 7.42 -22.08
CA PHE A 120 0.41 6.68 -20.84
C PHE A 120 1.05 5.35 -21.21
N PRO A 121 2.19 4.96 -20.61
CA PRO A 121 2.65 3.59 -20.74
C PRO A 121 1.60 2.66 -20.12
N GLY A 122 0.78 2.07 -20.98
CA GLY A 122 -0.07 0.91 -20.73
C GLY A 122 -1.41 1.19 -20.05
N THR A 123 -2.42 1.59 -20.81
CA THR A 123 -3.78 1.08 -20.56
C THR A 123 -4.40 0.72 -21.90
N GLU A 124 -4.16 -0.53 -22.32
CA GLU A 124 -4.91 -1.15 -23.40
C GLU A 124 -6.40 -1.22 -23.02
N PRO A 125 -7.32 -1.14 -24.01
CA PRO A 125 -8.74 -1.44 -23.80
C PRO A 125 -8.89 -2.82 -23.15
N PRO A 126 -9.97 -3.11 -22.42
CA PRO A 126 -10.16 -4.42 -21.81
C PRO A 126 -10.36 -5.45 -22.94
N ALA A 127 -9.24 -6.05 -23.36
CA ALA A 127 -9.23 -7.32 -24.05
C ALA A 127 -10.04 -8.29 -23.18
N ALA A 128 -10.83 -9.14 -23.86
CA ALA A 128 -11.57 -10.25 -23.27
C ALA A 128 -10.79 -10.86 -22.09
N PRO A 129 -11.46 -11.21 -20.97
CA PRO A 129 -10.84 -11.46 -19.67
C PRO A 129 -9.55 -12.24 -19.84
N GLN A 130 -8.43 -11.51 -19.87
CA GLN A 130 -7.14 -12.14 -19.82
C GLN A 130 -7.11 -12.82 -18.45
N PRO A 131 -6.65 -14.08 -18.38
CA PRO A 131 -6.48 -14.73 -17.10
C PRO A 131 -5.63 -13.78 -16.26
N ARG A 132 -6.22 -13.19 -15.22
CA ARG A 132 -5.50 -12.33 -14.28
C ARG A 132 -4.26 -13.13 -13.91
N GLY A 133 -3.09 -12.63 -14.30
CA GLY A 133 -1.83 -13.32 -14.03
C GLY A 133 -1.84 -13.70 -12.55
N THR A 134 -1.74 -14.99 -12.27
CA THR A 134 -1.72 -15.48 -10.90
C THR A 134 -0.56 -14.80 -10.20
N ALA A 135 -0.66 -14.48 -8.90
CA ALA A 135 0.41 -13.78 -8.16
C ALA A 135 1.79 -14.46 -8.31
N THR A 136 1.78 -15.77 -8.58
CA THR A 136 2.94 -16.60 -8.94
C THR A 136 3.62 -16.18 -10.25
N THR A 137 2.87 -15.83 -11.29
CA THR A 137 3.40 -15.35 -12.58
C THR A 137 4.12 -14.02 -12.40
N HIS A 138 3.50 -13.07 -11.72
CA HIS A 138 4.13 -11.77 -11.45
C HIS A 138 5.37 -11.87 -10.56
N LEU A 139 5.35 -12.76 -9.57
CA LEU A 139 6.52 -13.02 -8.74
C LEU A 139 7.65 -13.69 -9.53
N SER A 140 7.33 -14.61 -10.44
CA SER A 140 8.31 -15.24 -11.33
C SER A 140 8.97 -14.21 -12.25
N ASP A 141 8.19 -13.35 -12.90
CA ASP A 141 8.69 -12.28 -13.77
C ASP A 141 9.57 -11.30 -12.99
N PHE A 142 9.17 -10.94 -11.76
CA PHE A 142 9.97 -10.11 -10.88
C PHE A 142 11.33 -10.77 -10.56
N LEU A 143 11.32 -12.04 -10.12
CA LEU A 143 12.55 -12.77 -9.78
C LEU A 143 13.49 -12.93 -10.98
N ASP A 144 12.94 -13.13 -12.18
CA ASP A 144 13.74 -13.14 -13.42
C ASP A 144 14.33 -11.76 -13.74
N SER A 145 13.58 -10.68 -13.53
CA SER A 145 14.06 -9.30 -13.77
C SER A 145 15.23 -8.88 -12.88
N ILE A 146 15.30 -9.41 -11.65
CA ILE A 146 16.39 -9.15 -10.70
C ILE A 146 17.52 -10.21 -10.81
N GLY A 147 17.47 -11.09 -11.80
CA GLY A 147 18.54 -12.02 -12.15
C GLY A 147 18.51 -13.38 -11.46
N PHE A 148 17.44 -13.70 -10.72
CA PHE A 148 17.27 -14.99 -10.05
C PHE A 148 16.50 -15.96 -10.95
N THR A 149 17.18 -16.47 -11.98
CA THR A 149 16.57 -17.41 -12.95
C THR A 149 16.06 -18.71 -12.30
N HIS A 150 15.27 -19.48 -13.04
CA HIS A 150 14.59 -20.70 -12.59
C HIS A 150 15.49 -21.81 -11.98
N GLY A 151 16.83 -21.71 -12.13
CA GLY A 151 17.80 -22.64 -11.54
C GLY A 151 18.52 -22.13 -10.28
N ASP A 152 18.22 -20.93 -9.78
CA ASP A 152 18.87 -20.39 -8.59
C ASP A 152 18.29 -21.01 -7.31
N VAL A 153 19.15 -21.61 -6.48
CA VAL A 153 18.81 -22.20 -5.18
C VAL A 153 18.19 -21.16 -4.22
N ARG A 154 18.43 -19.87 -4.45
CA ARG A 154 17.91 -18.76 -3.63
C ARG A 154 16.48 -18.35 -4.01
N ARG A 155 16.02 -18.69 -5.22
CA ARG A 155 14.66 -18.40 -5.71
C ARG A 155 13.55 -18.95 -4.78
N PRO A 156 13.59 -20.22 -4.33
CA PRO A 156 12.58 -20.76 -3.40
C PRO A 156 12.62 -20.08 -2.02
N MET A 157 13.81 -19.72 -1.50
CA MET A 157 13.93 -19.06 -0.20
C MET A 157 13.29 -17.66 -0.20
N LEU A 158 13.52 -16.90 -1.26
CA LEU A 158 12.92 -15.56 -1.45
C LEU A 158 11.40 -15.64 -1.61
N ALA A 159 10.91 -16.59 -2.39
CA ALA A 159 9.47 -16.83 -2.54
C ALA A 159 8.81 -17.20 -1.20
N ALA A 160 9.46 -18.06 -0.40
CA ALA A 160 8.98 -18.43 0.94
C ALA A 160 8.95 -17.24 1.91
N GLN A 161 9.96 -16.36 1.87
CA GLN A 161 9.99 -15.15 2.70
C GLN A 161 8.87 -14.17 2.32
N ILE A 162 8.64 -13.96 1.03
CA ILE A 162 7.56 -13.11 0.53
C ILE A 162 6.19 -13.69 0.90
N ALA A 163 6.00 -15.01 0.76
CA ALA A 163 4.79 -15.69 1.22
C ALA A 163 4.57 -15.52 2.73
N GLY A 164 5.62 -15.58 3.55
CA GLY A 164 5.57 -15.30 4.98
C GLY A 164 5.02 -13.91 5.31
N LEU A 165 5.53 -12.87 4.63
CA LEU A 165 5.06 -11.50 4.79
C LEU A 165 3.60 -11.30 4.34
N ILE A 166 3.19 -11.98 3.27
CA ILE A 166 1.80 -11.94 2.77
C ILE A 166 0.84 -12.62 3.76
N LYS A 167 1.29 -13.67 4.45
CA LYS A 167 0.54 -14.37 5.49
C LYS A 167 0.29 -13.48 6.71
N GLU A 168 1.26 -12.66 7.11
CA GLU A 168 1.13 -11.68 8.21
C GLU A 168 0.08 -10.59 7.90
N GLN A 169 -0.21 -10.33 6.62
CA GLN A 169 -1.21 -9.37 6.16
C GLN A 169 -2.61 -9.99 5.95
N ASN A 170 -2.87 -11.19 6.50
CA ASN A 170 -4.12 -11.95 6.37
C ASN A 170 -4.51 -12.33 4.92
N ARG A 171 -3.56 -12.42 3.98
CA ARG A 171 -3.80 -12.84 2.60
C ARG A 171 -3.35 -14.28 2.34
N HIS A 172 -3.94 -15.22 3.07
CA HIS A 172 -3.51 -16.62 3.14
C HIS A 172 -3.54 -17.37 1.80
N GLU A 173 -4.59 -17.21 1.00
CA GLU A 173 -4.76 -17.88 -0.30
C GLU A 173 -3.60 -17.56 -1.27
N THR A 174 -3.21 -16.29 -1.35
CA THR A 174 -2.09 -15.87 -2.21
C THR A 174 -0.74 -16.35 -1.71
N ALA A 175 -0.55 -16.47 -0.39
CA ALA A 175 0.68 -16.97 0.19
C ALA A 175 0.87 -18.47 -0.07
N GLU A 176 -0.21 -19.25 0.01
CA GLU A 176 -0.22 -20.69 -0.26
C GLU A 176 0.04 -20.99 -1.74
N ASP A 177 -0.56 -20.22 -2.66
CA ASP A 177 -0.30 -20.34 -4.10
C ASP A 177 1.18 -20.10 -4.45
N ILE A 178 1.81 -19.10 -3.80
CA ILE A 178 3.24 -18.81 -3.97
C ILE A 178 4.10 -19.93 -3.38
N GLN A 179 3.75 -20.48 -2.21
CA GLN A 179 4.50 -21.60 -1.65
C GLN A 179 4.43 -22.83 -2.56
N HIS A 180 3.25 -23.20 -3.02
CA HIS A 180 3.09 -24.39 -3.88
C HIS A 180 3.81 -24.29 -5.23
N HIS A 181 3.95 -23.09 -5.79
CA HIS A 181 4.60 -22.92 -7.09
C HIS A 181 6.13 -22.93 -7.01
N PHE A 182 6.70 -22.44 -5.92
CA PHE A 182 8.15 -22.25 -5.78
C PHE A 182 8.81 -23.26 -4.83
N ASP A 183 8.06 -24.05 -4.08
CA ASP A 183 8.62 -25.15 -3.29
C ASP A 183 9.09 -26.26 -4.23
N PRO A 184 10.37 -26.67 -4.22
CA PRO A 184 10.82 -27.79 -5.01
C PRO A 184 10.03 -29.05 -4.59
N PRO A 185 9.60 -29.91 -5.54
CA PRO A 185 9.03 -31.20 -5.16
C PRO A 185 10.08 -31.90 -4.30
N ALA A 186 9.70 -32.28 -3.08
CA ALA A 186 10.50 -33.14 -2.23
C ALA A 186 11.03 -34.28 -3.11
N SER A 187 12.34 -34.32 -3.32
CA SER A 187 12.96 -35.36 -4.12
C SER A 187 12.61 -36.69 -3.45
N ILE A 188 11.64 -37.39 -4.05
CA ILE A 188 11.43 -38.80 -3.83
C ILE A 188 12.73 -39.42 -4.32
N ALA A 189 13.61 -39.78 -3.37
CA ALA A 189 14.78 -40.59 -3.67
C ALA A 189 14.28 -41.85 -4.40
N PRO A 190 14.80 -42.16 -5.60
CA PRO A 190 14.50 -43.43 -6.23
C PRO A 190 15.15 -44.54 -5.40
N ASP A 191 14.40 -45.62 -5.17
CA ASP A 191 14.91 -46.90 -4.67
C ASP A 191 16.16 -47.29 -5.47
N ASP A 192 17.34 -47.23 -4.84
CA ASP A 192 18.55 -47.84 -5.38
C ASP A 192 18.45 -49.36 -5.19
N HIS A 193 17.77 -50.01 -6.13
CA HIS A 193 17.96 -51.42 -6.40
C HIS A 193 19.30 -51.63 -7.10
N ASP A 194 20.23 -52.23 -6.36
CA ASP A 194 21.14 -53.29 -6.79
C ASP A 194 22.35 -52.93 -7.69
N ALA A 195 23.56 -53.02 -7.10
CA ALA A 195 24.74 -53.67 -7.70
C ALA A 195 25.96 -53.54 -6.78
N SER A 196 26.08 -54.41 -5.77
CA SER A 196 27.38 -54.70 -5.13
C SER A 196 27.93 -56.00 -5.68
N ALA A 197 28.81 -55.91 -6.68
CA ALA A 197 29.78 -56.94 -6.98
C ALA A 197 31.17 -56.40 -6.60
N PRO A 198 31.90 -57.03 -5.66
CA PRO A 198 33.17 -56.52 -5.19
C PRO A 198 34.28 -56.86 -6.18
N GLY A 199 35.09 -55.86 -6.49
CA GLY A 199 36.30 -56.00 -7.28
C GLY A 199 37.38 -56.82 -6.56
N SER A 200 38.13 -57.55 -7.37
CA SER A 200 39.55 -57.84 -7.12
C SER A 200 40.29 -57.38 -8.37
N PRO A 201 41.49 -56.78 -8.24
CA PRO A 201 42.67 -57.65 -8.32
C PRO A 201 43.90 -57.23 -7.47
N LEU A 202 44.73 -58.25 -7.24
CA LEU A 202 46.20 -58.31 -7.13
C LEU A 202 46.95 -57.51 -6.03
N ALA A 203 47.47 -58.25 -5.03
CA ALA A 203 48.87 -58.70 -4.97
C ALA A 203 48.99 -59.93 -4.06
#